data_AF-A0A935VWG4-F1
#
_entry.id   AF-A0A935VWG4-F1
#
_cell.length_a   1.000
_cell.length_b   1.000
_cell.length_c   1.000
_cell.angle_alpha   90.00
_cell.angle_beta   90.00
_cell.angle_gamma   90.00
#
_symmetry.space_group_name_H-M   'P 1'
#
loop_
_entity.id
_entity.type
_entity.pdbx_description
1 polymer ?
#
loop_
_entity_poly.entity_id
_entity_poly.type
_entity_poly.pdbx_seq_one_letter_code
_entity_poly.pdbx_strand_id
1 'polypeptide(L)'
;MIELTLIIALVVLFIHVTTWEGMINEWVGRVFWDAPSWLKKPLFDCPICMAPWWGALIIIIGEWFGAWPCYGFFKEIIMLFAAGGINTVLIYIISSDKEEIKALKDDPDA
;
A
#
# COMPACT_ATOMS: atom_id res chain seq x y z
N MET A 1 -5.95 10.18 14.55
CA MET A 1 -6.78 9.55 13.49
C MET A 1 -6.20 9.86 12.11
N ILE A 2 -6.24 11.09 11.59
CA ILE A 2 -5.74 11.39 10.24
C ILE A 2 -4.24 11.07 10.09
N GLU A 3 -3.40 11.45 11.05
CA GLU A 3 -1.97 11.09 11.03
C GLU A 3 -1.75 9.58 10.90
N LEU A 4 -2.43 8.78 11.74
CA LEU A 4 -2.31 7.33 11.69
C LEU A 4 -2.80 6.77 10.35
N THR A 5 -3.89 7.29 9.80
CA THR A 5 -4.36 6.93 8.46
C THR A 5 -3.31 7.20 7.39
N LEU A 6 -2.65 8.36 7.44
CA LEU A 6 -1.58 8.71 6.50
C LEU A 6 -0.36 7.80 6.67
N ILE A 7 0.03 7.50 7.90
CA ILE A 7 1.12 6.57 8.21
C ILE A 7 0.81 5.19 7.62
N ILE A 8 -0.40 4.66 7.86
CA ILE A 8 -0.81 3.37 7.31
C ILE A 8 -0.77 3.40 5.77
N ALA A 9 -1.33 4.43 5.13
CA ALA A 9 -1.33 4.56 3.68
C ALA A 9 0.11 4.54 3.12
N LEU A 10 1.00 5.38 3.67
CA LEU A 10 2.39 5.48 3.24
C LEU A 10 3.18 4.19 3.48
N VAL A 11 2.99 3.53 4.63
CA VAL A 11 3.66 2.25 4.92
C VAL A 11 3.20 1.16 3.95
N VAL A 12 1.90 1.08 3.67
CA VAL A 12 1.35 0.10 2.73
C VAL A 12 1.87 0.34 1.32
N LEU A 13 1.90 1.61 0.88
CA LEU A 13 2.47 1.98 -0.41
C LEU A 13 3.96 1.65 -0.48
N PHE A 14 4.71 1.93 0.58
CA PHE A 14 6.13 1.60 0.68
C PHE A 14 6.35 0.08 0.56
N ILE A 15 5.60 -0.73 1.29
CA ILE A 15 5.69 -2.20 1.19
C ILE A 15 5.45 -2.63 -0.25
N HIS A 16 4.38 -2.16 -0.88
CA HIS A 16 4.07 -2.49 -2.27
C HIS A 16 5.22 -2.13 -3.23
N VAL A 17 5.74 -0.91 -3.16
CA VAL A 17 6.84 -0.46 -4.03
C VAL A 17 8.11 -1.29 -3.77
N THR A 18 8.43 -1.62 -2.52
CA THR A 18 9.61 -2.44 -2.22
C THR A 18 9.52 -3.88 -2.74
N THR A 19 8.33 -4.35 -3.09
CA THR A 19 8.12 -5.68 -3.69
C THR A 19 8.17 -5.70 -5.22
N TRP A 20 8.37 -4.55 -5.88
CA TRP A 20 8.54 -4.50 -7.33
C TRP A 20 9.85 -5.13 -7.80
N GLU A 21 9.91 -5.45 -9.10
CA GLU A 21 11.10 -6.01 -9.75
C GLU A 21 12.31 -5.06 -9.60
N GLY A 22 13.46 -5.59 -9.14
CA GLY A 22 14.66 -4.81 -8.89
C GLY A 22 14.72 -4.09 -7.54
N MET A 23 13.70 -4.25 -6.67
CA MET A 23 13.66 -3.64 -5.34
C MET A 23 14.08 -4.59 -4.22
N ILE A 24 14.32 -4.04 -3.03
CA ILE A 24 14.90 -4.77 -1.88
C ILE A 24 14.11 -6.03 -1.47
N ASN A 25 12.77 -5.99 -1.59
CA ASN A 25 11.88 -7.10 -1.23
C ASN A 25 11.35 -7.86 -2.46
N GLU A 26 12.00 -7.76 -3.62
CA GLU A 26 11.62 -8.55 -4.81
C GLU A 26 11.57 -10.06 -4.51
N TRP A 27 12.44 -10.53 -3.62
CA TRP A 27 12.45 -11.94 -3.19
C TRP A 27 11.11 -12.40 -2.62
N VAL A 28 10.35 -11.53 -1.94
CA VAL A 28 9.01 -11.85 -1.42
C VAL A 28 8.06 -12.08 -2.59
N GLY A 29 8.08 -11.20 -3.59
CA GLY A 29 7.29 -11.35 -4.80
C GLY A 29 7.60 -12.64 -5.56
N ARG A 30 8.87 -13.07 -5.58
CA ARG A 30 9.31 -14.34 -6.18
C ARG A 30 8.89 -15.56 -5.38
N VAL A 31 9.04 -15.54 -4.05
CA VAL A 31 8.66 -16.68 -3.18
C VAL A 31 7.14 -16.94 -3.24
N PHE A 32 6.34 -15.88 -3.29
CA PHE A 32 4.89 -15.96 -3.36
C PHE A 32 4.35 -15.80 -4.78
N TRP A 33 5.19 -16.06 -5.81
CA TRP A 33 4.76 -15.92 -7.20
C TRP A 33 3.63 -16.87 -7.56
N ASP A 34 3.75 -18.13 -7.13
CA ASP A 34 2.78 -19.21 -7.35
C ASP A 34 1.66 -19.23 -6.31
N ALA A 35 1.65 -18.27 -5.38
CA ALA A 35 0.59 -18.17 -4.39
C ALA A 35 -0.74 -17.80 -5.07
N PRO A 36 -1.87 -18.31 -4.56
CA PRO A 36 -3.16 -17.99 -5.14
C PRO A 36 -3.47 -16.49 -5.02
N SER A 37 -4.19 -15.95 -6.00
CA SER A 37 -4.41 -14.51 -6.16
C SER A 37 -5.11 -13.84 -4.98
N TRP A 38 -5.92 -14.59 -4.22
CA TRP A 38 -6.58 -14.10 -3.00
C TRP A 38 -5.60 -13.84 -1.85
N LEU A 39 -4.43 -14.48 -1.85
CA LEU A 39 -3.36 -14.27 -0.88
C LEU A 39 -2.34 -13.23 -1.38
N LYS A 40 -2.03 -13.25 -2.68
CA LYS A 40 -1.07 -12.32 -3.30
C LYS A 40 -1.52 -10.85 -3.19
N LYS A 41 -2.79 -10.60 -3.50
CA LYS A 41 -3.44 -9.27 -3.46
C LYS A 41 -3.30 -8.54 -2.12
N PRO A 42 -3.71 -9.14 -0.99
CA PRO A 42 -3.60 -8.49 0.31
C PRO A 42 -2.18 -8.47 0.88
N LEU A 43 -1.26 -9.30 0.37
CA LEU A 43 0.08 -9.41 0.94
C LEU A 43 1.06 -8.38 0.34
N PHE A 44 1.08 -8.19 -0.97
CA PHE A 44 2.02 -7.27 -1.63
C PHE A 44 1.58 -6.70 -2.99
N ASP A 45 0.54 -7.24 -3.64
CA ASP A 45 0.23 -6.92 -5.04
C ASP A 45 -0.73 -5.73 -5.22
N CYS A 46 -1.61 -5.46 -4.24
CA CYS A 46 -2.59 -4.36 -4.34
C CYS A 46 -2.63 -3.53 -3.04
N PRO A 47 -2.14 -2.26 -3.05
CA PRO A 47 -2.12 -1.41 -1.85
C PRO A 47 -3.50 -1.18 -1.22
N ILE A 48 -4.57 -1.21 -2.01
CA ILE A 48 -5.95 -1.09 -1.51
C ILE A 48 -6.34 -2.35 -0.74
N CYS A 49 -6.02 -3.52 -1.29
CA CYS A 49 -6.28 -4.81 -0.64
C CYS A 49 -5.36 -5.05 0.55
N MET A 50 -4.15 -4.47 0.54
CA MET A 50 -3.16 -4.55 1.61
C MET A 50 -3.53 -3.69 2.82
N ALA A 51 -4.19 -2.54 2.60
CA ALA A 51 -4.48 -1.57 3.65
C ALA A 51 -5.22 -2.16 4.86
N PRO A 52 -6.26 -3.02 4.72
CA PRO A 52 -6.90 -3.65 5.86
C PRO A 52 -5.98 -4.57 6.68
N TRP A 53 -5.12 -5.36 6.02
CA TRP A 53 -4.29 -6.37 6.69
C TRP A 53 -3.08 -5.74 7.37
N TRP A 54 -2.31 -4.96 6.59
CA TRP A 54 -1.13 -4.27 7.09
C TRP A 54 -1.51 -3.12 8.03
N GLY A 55 -2.60 -2.40 7.74
CA GLY A 55 -3.10 -1.37 8.64
C GLY A 55 -3.58 -1.93 9.97
N ALA A 56 -4.29 -3.06 9.99
CA ALA A 56 -4.66 -3.73 11.25
C ALA A 56 -3.42 -4.17 12.04
N LEU A 57 -2.41 -4.72 11.36
CA LEU A 57 -1.15 -5.12 11.98
C LEU A 57 -0.41 -3.91 12.59
N ILE A 58 -0.37 -2.77 11.89
CA ILE A 58 0.23 -1.53 12.39
C ILE A 58 -0.52 -1.02 13.63
N ILE A 59 -1.86 -1.05 13.62
CA ILE A 59 -2.68 -0.65 14.76
C ILE A 59 -2.40 -1.54 15.97
N ILE A 60 -2.46 -2.87 15.81
CA ILE A 60 -2.25 -3.83 16.90
C ILE A 60 -0.85 -3.69 17.51
N ILE A 61 0.19 -3.59 16.67
CA ILE A 61 1.56 -3.38 17.14
C ILE A 61 1.66 -2.05 17.87
N GLY A 62 1.09 -0.99 17.28
CA GLY A 62 1.06 0.34 17.84
C GLY A 62 0.44 0.41 19.24
N GLU A 63 -0.68 -0.29 19.44
CA GLU A 63 -1.36 -0.41 20.72
C GLU A 63 -0.52 -1.21 21.72
N TRP A 64 0.10 -2.31 21.29
CA TRP A 64 0.95 -3.14 22.15
C TRP A 64 2.13 -2.36 22.71
N PHE A 65 2.78 -1.54 21.89
CA PHE A 65 3.91 -0.70 22.31
C PHE A 65 3.48 0.62 22.99
N GLY A 66 2.17 0.87 23.16
CA GLY A 66 1.66 2.10 23.75
C GLY A 66 1.94 3.36 22.92
N ALA A 67 2.24 3.20 21.63
CA ALA A 67 2.54 4.30 20.72
C ALA A 67 1.28 5.03 20.25
N TRP A 68 0.13 4.35 20.21
CA TRP A 68 -1.14 4.91 19.73
C TRP A 68 -2.29 4.55 20.68
N PRO A 69 -3.22 5.49 20.93
CA PRO A 69 -4.39 5.20 21.73
C PRO A 69 -5.39 4.33 20.93
N CYS A 70 -6.04 3.39 21.61
CA CYS A 70 -7.10 2.58 21.03
C CYS A 70 -8.31 3.47 20.71
N TYR A 71 -8.66 3.60 19.43
CA TYR A 71 -9.71 4.51 18.98
C TYR A 71 -11.11 3.86 18.96
N GLY A 72 -11.16 2.54 19.11
CA GLY A 72 -12.36 1.73 19.10
C GLY A 72 -12.65 1.17 17.70
N PHE A 73 -13.21 -0.04 17.68
CA PHE A 73 -13.41 -0.88 16.49
C PHE A 73 -13.92 -0.14 15.25
N PHE A 74 -15.00 0.65 15.37
CA PHE A 74 -15.57 1.36 14.23
C PHE A 74 -14.64 2.45 13.67
N LYS A 75 -13.89 3.15 14.54
CA LYS A 75 -12.97 4.19 14.08
C LYS A 75 -11.78 3.59 13.36
N GLU A 76 -11.28 2.45 13.84
CA GLU A 76 -10.21 1.69 13.18
C GLU A 76 -10.62 1.23 11.79
N ILE A 77 -11.84 0.68 11.63
CA ILE A 77 -12.38 0.32 10.32
C ILE A 77 -12.42 1.53 9.37
N ILE A 78 -12.91 2.68 9.83
CA ILE A 78 -12.96 3.90 9.03
C ILE A 78 -11.54 4.35 8.63
N MET A 79 -10.56 4.26 9.54
CA MET A 79 -9.17 4.59 9.24
C MET A 79 -8.58 3.66 8.16
N LEU A 80 -8.86 2.36 8.21
CA LEU A 80 -8.40 1.40 7.20
C LEU A 80 -9.02 1.69 5.82
N PHE A 81 -10.32 1.99 5.77
CA PHE A 81 -10.96 2.42 4.51
C PHE A 81 -10.40 3.71 3.97
N ALA A 82 -10.16 4.70 4.84
CA ALA A 82 -9.56 5.97 4.44
C ALA A 82 -8.14 5.78 3.89
N ALA A 83 -7.32 4.93 4.53
CA ALA A 83 -5.98 4.59 4.04
C ALA A 83 -6.02 3.87 2.68
N GLY A 84 -6.96 2.94 2.50
CA GLY A 84 -7.19 2.29 1.20
C GLY A 84 -7.57 3.29 0.11
N GLY A 85 -8.46 4.24 0.41
CA GLY A 85 -8.85 5.31 -0.51
C GLY A 85 -7.67 6.22 -0.91
N ILE A 86 -6.83 6.61 0.05
CA ILE A 86 -5.61 7.40 -0.21
C ILE A 86 -4.67 6.63 -1.15
N ASN A 87 -4.43 5.35 -0.88
CA ASN A 87 -3.57 4.53 -1.74
C ASN A 87 -4.10 4.37 -3.16
N THR A 88 -5.43 4.27 -3.35
CA THR A 88 -6.04 4.29 -4.69
C THR A 88 -5.66 5.55 -5.47
N VAL A 89 -5.81 6.71 -4.83
CA VAL A 89 -5.49 8.01 -5.45
C VAL A 89 -4.00 8.10 -5.77
N LEU A 90 -3.13 7.69 -4.85
CA LEU A 90 -1.67 7.73 -5.05
C LEU A 90 -1.24 6.83 -6.22
N ILE A 91 -1.76 5.60 -6.32
CA ILE A 91 -1.46 4.72 -7.44
C ILE A 91 -1.95 5.32 -8.76
N TYR A 92 -3.17 5.88 -8.77
CA TYR A 92 -3.72 6.50 -9.96
C TYR A 92 -2.80 7.61 -10.49
N ILE A 93 -2.35 8.50 -9.61
CA ILE A 93 -1.40 9.57 -9.97
C ILE A 93 -0.08 8.98 -10.51
N ILE A 94 0.52 8.01 -9.81
CA ILE A 94 1.76 7.36 -10.24
C ILE A 94 1.60 6.67 -11.61
N SER A 95 0.42 6.10 -11.88
CA SER A 95 0.14 5.44 -13.16
C SER A 95 -0.02 6.45 -14.30
N SER A 96 -0.67 7.60 -14.05
CA SER A 96 -0.80 8.66 -15.05
C SER A 96 0.57 9.22 -15.46
N ASP A 97 1.47 9.47 -14.51
CA ASP A 97 2.83 9.95 -14.81
C ASP A 97 3.61 8.96 -15.68
N LYS A 98 3.44 7.64 -15.46
CA LYS A 98 4.11 6.62 -16.27
C LYS A 98 3.65 6.61 -17.72
N GLU A 99 2.37 6.87 -17.97
CA GLU A 99 1.82 6.95 -19.33
C GLU A 99 2.36 8.18 -20.07
N GLU A 100 2.43 9.35 -19.41
CA GLU A 100 3.01 10.57 -19.98
C GLU A 100 4.50 10.40 -20.32
N ILE A 101 5.30 9.83 -19.40
CA ILE A 101 6.74 9.57 -19.64
C ILE A 101 6.93 8.61 -20.82
N LYS A 102 6.06 7.62 -20.97
CA LYS A 102 6.14 6.67 -22.09
C LYS A 102 5.83 7.36 -23.41
N ALA A 103 4.80 8.21 -23.46
CA ALA A 103 4.46 8.99 -24.65
C ALA A 103 5.63 9.89 -25.12
N LEU A 104 6.32 10.56 -24.20
CA LEU A 104 7.50 11.38 -24.51
C LEU A 104 8.71 10.58 -25.02
N LYS A 105 8.85 9.31 -24.63
CA LYS A 105 9.93 8.44 -25.12
C LYS A 105 9.64 7.87 -26.50
N ASP A 106 8.37 7.63 -26.81
CA ASP A 106 7.94 7.05 -28.08
C ASP A 106 7.89 8.13 -29.19
N ASP A 107 7.82 9.43 -28.84
CA ASP A 107 7.96 10.56 -29.75
C ASP A 107 8.87 11.67 -29.16
N PRO A 108 10.21 11.54 -29.28
CA PRO A 108 11.15 12.51 -28.71
C PRO A 108 11.17 13.86 -29.45
N ASP A 109 10.47 14.00 -30.57
CA ASP A 109 10.52 15.15 -31.48
C ASP A 109 9.17 15.89 -31.64
N ALA A 110 8.14 15.54 -30.85
CA ALA A 110 6.82 16.20 -30.84
C ALA A 110 6.76 17.54 -30.09
#